data_AF-A0A377YWZ0-F1
#
_entry.id   AF-A0A377YWZ0-F1
#
_cell.length_a   1.000
_cell.length_b   1.000
_cell.length_c   1.000
_cell.angle_alpha   90.00
_cell.angle_beta   90.00
_cell.angle_gamma   90.00
#
_symmetry.space_group_name_H-M   'P 1'
#
loop_
_entity.id
_entity.type
_entity.pdbx_description
1 polymer ?
#
loop_
_entity_poly.entity_id
_entity_poly.type
_entity_poly.pdbx_seq_one_letter_code
_entity_poly.pdbx_strand_id
1 'polypeptide(L)' 'MKKEAVLIGELKNFGNFRKSIPDSVNVNEFTTVQIWCERFSKFIGSAEYRHEAGQ' A
#
# COMPACT_ATOMS: atom_id res chain seq x y z
N MET A 1 -11.31 -3.71 3.25
CA MET A 1 -10.36 -2.86 2.48
C MET A 1 -9.46 -2.01 3.39
N LYS A 2 -9.81 -0.80 3.88
CA LYS A 2 -8.90 -0.06 4.79
C LYS A 2 -8.72 -0.72 6.16
N LYS A 3 -9.81 -1.25 6.74
CA LYS A 3 -9.82 -1.81 8.11
C LYS A 3 -8.92 -3.04 8.27
N GLU A 4 -8.60 -3.70 7.17
CA GLU A 4 -7.75 -4.89 7.11
C GLU A 4 -6.33 -4.55 6.65
N ALA A 5 -6.07 -3.27 6.30
CA ALA A 5 -4.77 -2.83 5.83
C ALA A 5 -3.87 -2.44 7.01
N VAL A 6 -2.59 -2.76 6.89
CA VAL A 6 -1.55 -2.29 7.80
C VAL A 6 -1.00 -0.95 7.27
N LEU A 7 -0.94 0.05 8.15
CA LEU A 7 -0.35 1.35 7.78
C LEU A 7 1.18 1.21 7.71
N ILE A 8 1.72 1.32 6.49
CA ILE A 8 3.17 1.33 6.26
C ILE A 8 3.79 2.71 6.46
N GLY A 9 3.04 3.78 6.16
CA GLY A 9 3.46 5.14 6.46
C GLY A 9 2.81 6.19 5.59
N GLU A 10 2.99 7.44 6.00
CA GLU A 10 2.44 8.61 5.30
C GLU A 10 3.27 8.99 4.06
N LEU A 11 2.57 9.45 3.03
CA LEU A 11 3.15 10.09 1.86
C LEU A 11 3.01 11.60 2.00
N LYS A 12 4.14 12.32 2.09
CA LYS A 12 4.16 13.79 2.30
C LYS A 12 4.51 14.59 1.06
N ASN A 13 4.98 13.90 0.00
CA ASN A 13 5.48 14.51 -1.21
C ASN A 13 4.80 13.87 -2.43
N PHE A 14 4.74 14.61 -3.52
CA PHE A 14 4.32 14.10 -4.84
C PHE A 14 5.51 13.46 -5.56
N GLY A 15 5.22 12.50 -6.45
CA GLY A 15 6.23 11.78 -7.25
C GLY A 15 6.63 10.45 -6.63
N ASN A 16 7.85 10.00 -6.95
CA ASN A 16 8.35 8.69 -6.51
C ASN A 16 8.59 8.67 -5.01
N PHE A 17 8.09 7.64 -4.34
CA PHE A 17 8.29 7.41 -2.91
C PHE A 17 8.74 5.97 -2.67
N ARG A 18 9.51 5.77 -1.59
CA ARG A 18 9.88 4.45 -1.09
C ARG A 18 9.69 4.43 0.42
N LYS A 19 9.16 3.33 0.94
CA LYS A 19 9.01 3.07 2.37
C LYS A 19 9.61 1.71 2.70
N SER A 20 10.22 1.60 3.86
CA SER A 20 10.60 0.31 4.42
C SER A 20 9.36 -0.36 5.00
N ILE A 21 9.24 -1.66 4.79
CA ILE A 21 8.21 -2.46 5.45
C ILE A 21 8.73 -2.84 6.83
N PRO A 22 7.97 -2.64 7.92
CA PRO A 22 8.38 -3.09 9.25
C PRO A 22 8.53 -4.61 9.30
N ASP A 23 9.51 -5.10 10.08
CA ASP A 23 9.79 -6.54 10.19
C ASP A 23 8.62 -7.35 10.76
N SER A 24 7.71 -6.70 11.49
CA SER A 24 6.48 -7.32 12.02
C SER A 24 5.42 -7.59 10.96
N VAL A 25 5.60 -7.10 9.72
CA VAL A 25 4.63 -7.25 8.63
C VAL A 25 5.08 -8.34 7.68
N ASN A 26 4.38 -9.46 7.68
CA ASN A 26 4.56 -10.51 6.70
C ASN A 26 3.88 -10.14 5.38
N VAL A 27 4.65 -9.63 4.41
CA VAL A 27 4.12 -9.24 3.08
C VAL A 27 3.48 -10.41 2.31
N ASN A 28 3.72 -11.66 2.72
CA ASN A 28 3.10 -12.83 2.08
C ASN A 28 1.63 -13.04 2.45
N GLU A 29 1.15 -12.35 3.47
CA GLU A 29 -0.27 -12.34 3.86
C GLU A 29 -1.11 -11.34 3.05
N PHE A 30 -0.46 -10.55 2.20
CA PHE A 30 -1.10 -9.48 1.44
C PHE A 30 -0.86 -9.65 -0.07
N THR A 31 -1.84 -9.21 -0.85
CA THR A 31 -1.80 -9.27 -2.33
C THR A 31 -1.76 -7.90 -2.99
N THR A 32 -1.99 -6.82 -2.24
CA THR A 32 -2.23 -5.49 -2.81
C THR A 32 -1.67 -4.40 -1.90
N VAL A 33 -1.03 -3.41 -2.50
CA VAL A 33 -0.71 -2.13 -1.86
C VAL A 33 -1.78 -1.12 -2.26
N GLN A 34 -2.35 -0.40 -1.30
CA GLN A 34 -3.30 0.69 -1.56
C GLN A 34 -2.81 2.02 -1.01
N ILE A 35 -3.19 3.10 -1.70
CA ILE A 35 -3.03 4.48 -1.23
C ILE A 35 -4.41 4.98 -0.82
N TRP A 36 -4.49 5.41 0.44
CA TRP A 36 -5.69 5.99 1.02
C TRP A 36 -5.44 7.45 1.38
N CYS A 37 -6.40 8.33 1.07
CA CYS A 37 -6.38 9.71 1.53
C CYS A 37 -7.27 9.85 2.78
N GLU A 38 -6.65 10.07 3.94
CA GLU A 38 -7.37 10.27 5.20
C GLU A 38 -8.23 11.53 5.18
N ARG A 39 -7.72 12.65 4.64
CA ARG A 39 -8.40 13.95 4.64
C ARG A 39 -9.79 13.90 4.00
N PHE A 40 -9.94 13.15 2.93
CA PHE A 40 -11.20 13.01 2.21
C PHE A 40 -11.90 11.68 2.49
N SER A 41 -11.28 10.79 3.29
CA SER A 41 -11.75 9.43 3.52
C SER A 41 -12.05 8.69 2.20
N LYS A 42 -11.10 8.75 1.25
CA LYS A 42 -11.24 8.14 -0.08
C LYS A 42 -10.07 7.26 -0.45
N PHE A 43 -10.39 6.23 -1.24
CA PHE A 43 -9.42 5.43 -1.97
C PHE A 43 -8.84 6.25 -3.13
N ILE A 44 -7.53 6.21 -3.31
CA ILE A 44 -6.82 6.97 -4.36
C ILE A 44 -6.24 6.04 -5.44
N GLY A 45 -5.81 4.85 -5.07
CA GLY A 45 -5.26 3.88 -6.02
C GLY A 45 -4.67 2.65 -5.34
N SER A 46 -4.35 1.64 -6.13
CA SER A 46 -3.71 0.41 -5.66
C SER A 46 -2.87 -0.24 -6.75
N ALA A 47 -1.97 -1.11 -6.33
CA ALA A 47 -1.22 -1.99 -7.20
C ALA A 47 -1.13 -3.38 -6.57
N GLU A 48 -1.15 -4.42 -7.40
CA GLU A 48 -0.97 -5.80 -6.95
C GLU A 48 0.49 -6.07 -6.58
N TYR A 49 0.68 -6.80 -5.49
CA TYR A 49 1.96 -7.27 -5.01
C TYR A 49 2.20 -8.69 -5.53
N ARG A 50 3.37 -8.92 -6.14
CA ARG A 50 3.66 -10.10 -6.95
C ARG A 50 2.57 -10.32 -8.01
N HIS A 51 2.38 -9.28 -8.82
CA HIS A 51 1.75 -9.48 -10.11
C HIS A 51 2.67 -10.38 -10.93
N GLU A 52 2.31 -11.64 -11.10
CA GLU A 52 2.92 -12.49 -12.12
C GLU A 52 2.49 -11.91 -13.46
N ALA A 53 3.34 -11.05 -14.04
CA ALA A 53 3.21 -10.64 -15.42
C ALA A 53 3.52 -11.87 -16.29
N GLY A 54 2.52 -12.72 -16.45
CA GLY A 54 2.49 -13.82 -17.38
C GLY A 54 1.46 -13.53 -18.47
N GLN A 55 1.81 -12.62 -19.39
CA GLN A 55 1.56 -12.65 -20.84
C GLN A 55 1.97 -11.33 -21.51
#